data_AF-A0A924Y4W9-F1
#
_entry.id   AF-A0A924Y4W9-F1
#
_cell.length_a   1.000
_cell.length_b   1.000
_cell.length_c   1.000
_cell.angle_alpha   90.00
_cell.angle_beta   90.00
_cell.angle_gamma   90.00
#
_symmetry.space_group_name_H-M   'P 1'
#
loop_
_entity.id
_entity.type
_entity.pdbx_description
1 polymer ?
#
loop_
_entity_poly.entity_id
_entity_poly.type
_entity_poly.pdbx_seq_one_letter_code
_entity_poly.pdbx_strand_id
1 'polypeptide(L)'
;MSIQTRNQLIDLLLSLRQRLLDAREKNDKTQLSYLKITFGTLVEAAYTVEDKALVAILVDLEDAARDSITGVDWKSSIPSIEVIEKSCV
;
A
#
# COMPACT_ATOMS: atom_id res chain seq x y z
N MET A 1 7.45 14.51 12.79
CA MET A 1 7.86 14.33 11.38
C MET A 1 7.96 15.70 10.71
N SER A 2 8.96 15.97 9.87
CA SER A 2 9.02 17.24 9.13
C SER A 2 7.97 17.24 8.00
N ILE A 3 7.48 18.43 7.59
CA ILE A 3 6.51 18.56 6.48
C ILE A 3 7.06 17.92 5.20
N GLN A 4 8.36 18.05 4.95
CA GLN A 4 9.01 17.46 3.79
C GLN A 4 9.00 15.92 3.84
N THR A 5 9.32 15.34 5.00
CA THR A 5 9.30 13.87 5.19
C THR A 5 7.88 13.31 5.04
N ARG A 6 6.87 14.05 5.50
CA ARG A 6 5.47 13.68 5.34
C ARG A 6 5.05 13.61 3.86
N ASN A 7 5.36 14.66 3.10
CA ASN A 7 5.00 14.71 1.68
C ASN A 7 5.69 13.60 0.90
N GLN A 8 6.97 13.31 1.20
CA GLN A 8 7.69 12.18 0.61
C GLN A 8 7.05 10.82 0.92
N LEU A 9 6.52 10.64 2.13
CA LEU A 9 5.79 9.42 2.50
C LEU A 9 4.48 9.30 1.70
N ILE A 10 3.70 10.38 1.61
CA ILE A 10 2.46 10.40 0.82
C ILE A 10 2.77 10.06 -0.64
N ASP A 11 3.76 10.72 -1.24
CA ASP A 11 4.18 10.47 -2.63
C ASP A 11 4.60 9.01 -2.84
N LEU A 12 5.34 8.42 -1.89
CA LEU A 12 5.72 7.02 -1.92
C LEU A 12 4.51 6.09 -1.88
N LEU A 13 3.56 6.32 -0.96
CA LEU A 13 2.35 5.50 -0.83
C LEU A 13 1.47 5.60 -2.08
N LEU A 14 1.31 6.81 -2.65
CA LEU A 14 0.56 7.01 -3.89
C LEU A 14 1.23 6.32 -5.09
N SER A 15 2.56 6.35 -5.16
CA SER A 15 3.33 5.64 -6.19
C SER A 15 3.14 4.11 -6.08
N LEU A 16 3.25 3.55 -4.87
CA LEU A 16 3.04 2.12 -4.64
C LEU A 16 1.60 1.69 -4.94
N ARG A 17 0.63 2.52 -4.54
CA ARG A 17 -0.79 2.33 -4.89
C ARG A 17 -0.99 2.27 -6.40
N GLN A 18 -0.41 3.20 -7.16
CA GLN A 18 -0.55 3.21 -8.62
C GLN A 18 0.08 1.97 -9.25
N ARG A 19 1.26 1.56 -8.79
CA ARG A 19 1.91 0.32 -9.26
C ARG A 19 1.06 -0.92 -8.99
N LEU A 20 0.35 -0.97 -7.87
CA LEU A 20 -0.57 -2.05 -7.54
C LEU A 20 -1.77 -2.08 -8.51
N LEU A 21 -2.37 -0.91 -8.79
CA LEU A 21 -3.46 -0.79 -9.75
C LEU A 21 -3.02 -1.25 -11.14
N ASP A 22 -1.87 -0.76 -11.62
CA ASP A 22 -1.34 -1.12 -12.93
C ASP A 22 -1.02 -2.62 -13.03
N ALA A 23 -0.42 -3.20 -11.98
CA ALA A 23 -0.09 -4.62 -11.94
C ALA A 23 -1.36 -5.50 -11.92
N ARG A 24 -2.39 -5.06 -11.20
CA ARG A 24 -3.69 -5.74 -11.16
C ARG A 24 -4.39 -5.68 -12.52
N GLU A 25 -4.43 -4.52 -13.16
CA GLU A 25 -5.03 -4.35 -14.50
C GLU A 25 -4.33 -5.24 -15.54
N LYS A 26 -3.00 -5.33 -15.48
CA LYS A 26 -2.19 -6.17 -16.37
C LYS A 26 -2.13 -7.65 -15.97
N ASN A 27 -2.74 -8.03 -14.84
CA ASN A 27 -2.60 -9.35 -14.22
C ASN A 27 -1.12 -9.79 -14.07
N ASP A 28 -0.25 -8.84 -13.76
CA ASP A 28 1.20 -9.05 -13.60
C ASP A 28 1.49 -9.64 -12.22
N LYS A 29 1.40 -10.97 -12.13
CA LYS A 29 1.62 -11.72 -10.88
C LYS A 29 3.02 -11.54 -10.30
N THR A 30 4.01 -11.29 -11.15
CA THR A 30 5.38 -11.04 -10.71
C THR A 30 5.45 -9.71 -9.97
N GLN A 31 4.91 -8.65 -10.58
CA GLN A 31 4.88 -7.33 -9.98
C GLN A 31 4.00 -7.29 -8.72
N LEU A 32 2.86 -7.98 -8.71
CA LEU A 32 2.00 -8.13 -7.53
C LEU A 32 2.73 -8.83 -6.37
N SER A 33 3.50 -9.88 -6.65
CA SER A 33 4.28 -10.59 -5.63
C SER A 33 5.36 -9.70 -5.01
N TYR A 34 6.07 -8.92 -5.84
CA TYR A 34 7.03 -7.94 -5.34
C TYR A 34 6.39 -6.86 -4.48
N LEU A 35 5.23 -6.34 -4.90
CA LEU A 35 4.48 -5.35 -4.14
C LEU A 35 4.01 -5.91 -2.80
N LYS A 36 3.46 -7.13 -2.76
CA LYS A 36 3.08 -7.80 -1.51
C LYS A 36 4.24 -7.88 -0.52
N ILE A 37 5.43 -8.31 -0.97
CA ILE A 37 6.62 -8.38 -0.11
C ILE A 37 7.01 -6.98 0.38
N THR A 38 7.00 -6.00 -0.52
CA THR A 38 7.32 -4.60 -0.20
C THR A 38 6.37 -4.06 0.88
N PHE A 39 5.06 -4.29 0.73
CA PHE A 39 4.07 -3.86 1.72
C PHE A 39 4.28 -4.55 3.06
N GLY A 40 4.50 -5.87 3.09
CA GLY A 40 4.78 -6.59 4.33
C GLY A 40 6.00 -6.03 5.08
N THR A 41 7.10 -5.73 4.38
CA THR A 41 8.27 -5.08 4.99
C THR A 41 7.95 -3.69 5.53
N LEU A 42 7.15 -2.89 4.82
CA LEU A 42 6.74 -1.58 5.29
C LEU A 42 5.78 -1.65 6.48
N VAL A 43 4.88 -2.66 6.54
CA VAL A 43 3.99 -2.91 7.68
C VAL A 43 4.80 -3.18 8.94
N GLU A 44 5.82 -4.04 8.88
CA GLU A 44 6.71 -4.32 10.01
C GLU A 44 7.44 -3.05 10.50
N ALA A 45 7.92 -2.22 9.57
CA ALA A 45 8.53 -0.94 9.90
C ALA A 45 7.52 0.04 10.55
N ALA A 46 6.29 0.11 10.03
CA ALA A 46 5.24 0.96 10.56
C ALA A 46 4.80 0.54 11.97
N TYR A 47 4.75 -0.76 12.25
CA TYR A 47 4.52 -1.27 13.62
C TYR A 47 5.61 -0.83 14.59
N THR A 48 6.87 -0.81 14.15
CA THR A 48 8.02 -0.40 14.99
C THR A 48 7.92 1.06 15.44
N VAL A 49 7.30 1.91 14.64
CA VAL A 49 7.09 3.33 14.94
C VAL A 49 5.69 3.65 15.48
N GLU A 50 4.89 2.60 15.76
CA GLU A 50 3.53 2.67 16.30
C GLU A 50 2.55 3.54 15.49
N ASP A 51 2.81 3.72 14.18
CA ASP A 51 1.94 4.49 13.30
C ASP A 51 0.76 3.63 12.81
N LYS A 52 -0.30 3.60 13.61
CA LYS A 52 -1.49 2.77 13.34
C LYS A 52 -2.19 3.13 12.03
N ALA A 53 -2.15 4.40 11.63
CA ALA A 53 -2.79 4.84 10.39
C ALA A 53 -2.00 4.35 9.18
N LEU A 54 -0.67 4.46 9.23
CA LEU A 54 0.22 3.92 8.22
C LEU A 54 0.14 2.39 8.14
N VAL A 55 0.09 1.70 9.29
CA VAL A 55 -0.11 0.24 9.36
C VAL A 55 -1.40 -0.15 8.63
N ALA A 56 -2.52 0.52 8.90
CA ALA A 56 -3.80 0.21 8.27
C ALA A 56 -3.73 0.33 6.74
N ILE A 57 -3.17 1.44 6.21
CA ILE A 57 -3.00 1.64 4.77
C ILE A 57 -2.15 0.54 4.15
N LEU A 58 -1.01 0.22 4.78
CA LEU A 58 -0.07 -0.75 4.23
C LEU A 58 -0.63 -2.18 4.27
N VAL A 59 -1.40 -2.52 5.30
CA VAL A 59 -2.12 -3.80 5.37
C VAL A 59 -3.18 -3.89 4.28
N ASP A 60 -3.97 -2.84 4.05
CA ASP A 60 -4.96 -2.83 2.96
C ASP A 60 -4.29 -3.02 1.58
N LEU A 61 -3.13 -2.38 1.37
CA LEU A 61 -2.34 -2.54 0.15
C LEU A 61 -1.74 -3.95 0.01
N GLU A 62 -1.23 -4.54 1.10
CA GLU A 62 -0.73 -5.91 1.11
C GLU A 62 -1.83 -6.92 0.79
N ASP A 63 -2.98 -6.77 1.44
CA ASP A 63 -4.13 -7.66 1.27
C ASP A 63 -4.69 -7.55 -0.15
N ALA A 64 -4.79 -6.35 -0.71
CA ALA A 64 -5.17 -6.15 -2.11
C ALA A 64 -4.17 -6.80 -3.09
N ALA A 65 -2.86 -6.74 -2.81
CA ALA A 65 -1.85 -7.42 -3.62
C ALA A 65 -1.97 -8.96 -3.52
N ARG A 66 -2.15 -9.51 -2.31
CA ARG A 66 -2.38 -10.94 -2.08
C ARG A 66 -3.62 -11.43 -2.80
N ASP A 67 -4.71 -10.70 -2.67
CA ASP A 67 -6.00 -11.07 -3.26
C ASP A 67 -5.92 -11.01 -4.80
N SER A 68 -5.19 -10.05 -5.36
CA SER A 68 -4.91 -9.99 -6.80
C SER A 68 -4.08 -11.18 -7.30
N ILE A 69 -3.09 -11.63 -6.53
CA ILE A 69 -2.28 -12.83 -6.87
C ILE A 69 -3.15 -14.09 -6.89
N THR A 70 -4.07 -14.18 -5.93
CA THR A 70 -4.96 -15.34 -5.76
C THR A 70 -6.20 -15.29 -6.67
N GLY A 71 -6.40 -14.20 -7.41
CA GLY A 71 -7.53 -13.99 -8.33
C GLY A 71 -8.84 -13.70 -7.61
N VAL A 72 -8.78 -13.17 -6.39
CA VAL A 72 -9.93 -12.91 -5.51
C VAL A 72 -10.09 -11.40 -5.27
N ASP A 73 -9.84 -10.60 -6.31
CA ASP A 73 -9.61 -9.16 -6.18
C ASP A 73 -10.81 -8.33 -5.67
N TRP A 74 -11.99 -8.94 -5.57
CA TRP A 74 -13.20 -8.33 -5.03
C TRP A 74 -13.20 -8.26 -3.49
N LYS A 75 -12.31 -9.01 -2.83
CA LYS A 75 -12.29 -9.14 -1.37
C LYS A 75 -11.65 -7.93 -0.68
N SER A 76 -10.61 -7.37 -1.28
CA SER A 76 -9.86 -6.24 -0.71
C SER A 76 -9.91 -5.03 -1.62
N SER A 77 -10.23 -3.89 -1.02
CA SER A 77 -10.24 -2.60 -1.71
C SER A 77 -8.85 -1.96 -1.65
N ILE A 78 -8.42 -1.35 -2.75
CA ILE A 78 -7.20 -0.53 -2.75
C ILE A 78 -7.58 0.84 -2.18
N PRO A 79 -6.91 1.33 -1.12
CA PRO A 79 -7.24 2.61 -0.48
C PRO A 79 -7.22 3.76 -1.50
N SER A 80 -8.11 4.74 -1.35
CA SER A 80 -8.17 5.89 -2.25
C SER A 80 -7.05 6.90 -1.97
N ILE A 81 -6.80 7.81 -2.91
CA ILE A 81 -5.84 8.91 -2.73
C ILE A 81 -6.20 9.73 -1.48
N GLU A 82 -7.47 10.08 -1.33
CA GLU A 82 -7.97 10.86 -0.19
C GLU A 82 -7.77 10.14 1.15
N VAL A 83 -7.95 8.81 1.19
CA VAL A 83 -7.70 8.01 2.39
C VAL A 83 -6.22 8.04 2.77
N ILE A 84 -5.32 7.94 1.78
CA ILE A 84 -3.87 8.02 2.00
C ILE A 84 -3.48 9.41 2.53
N GLU A 85 -3.94 10.47 1.86
CA GLU A 85 -3.62 11.85 2.25
C GLU A 85 -4.12 12.17 3.66
N LYS A 86 -5.36 11.79 4.01
CA LYS A 86 -5.95 12.05 5.34
C LYS A 86 -5.30 11.28 6.48
N SER A 87 -4.84 10.06 6.22
CA SER A 87 -4.23 9.19 7.23
C SER A 87 -2.79 9.61 7.59
N CYS A 88 -2.15 10.42 6.73
CA CYS A 88 -0.81 10.93 6.96
C CYS A 88 -0.78 12.35 7.55
N VAL A 89 -1.94 12.92 7.94
CA VAL A 89 -2.08 14.30 8.49
C VAL A 89 -1.68 14.39 9.95
#